data_AF-A0A9R0ZFB8-F1
#
_entry.id   AF-A0A9R0ZFB8-F1
#
_cell.length_a   1.000
_cell.length_b   1.000
_cell.length_c   1.000
_cell.angle_alpha   90.00
_cell.angle_beta   90.00
_cell.angle_gamma   90.00
#
_symmetry.space_group_name_H-M   'P 1'
#
loop_
_entity.id
_entity.type
_entity.pdbx_description
1 polymer ?
#
loop_
_entity_poly.entity_id
_entity_poly.type
_entity_poly.pdbx_seq_one_letter_code
_entity_poly.pdbx_strand_id
1 'polypeptide(L)'
;MRDSEHRPWTLIVVEFRSDVDGSEWRGFHSLLRALTGAGSKVVIISRLERLARFGTVNLVRINSFSREEYGYLFKVLAFGSSDPADHPRLALIGKELAAMMEGSLVHLNVYSSMLRNNLNVQFWSRVLKLYRTVMEANLSVFGEHPRALLDKGSTVDITRFSPSAAAAAPLRFMLLIGGRGSSGPGPGEFPRMTFGDIISGSVVLPMKFELVWESRLPPYTVISGTCVAEKPQHSASPRKKRRT
;
A
#
# COMPACT_ATOMS: atom_id res chain seq x y z
N MET A 1 16.56 -29.36 -44.72
CA MET A 1 16.24 -27.97 -44.36
C MET A 1 15.62 -28.01 -42.97
N ARG A 2 16.30 -27.46 -41.95
CA ARG A 2 15.69 -27.27 -40.63
C ARG A 2 14.83 -26.03 -40.73
N ASP A 3 13.54 -26.15 -40.43
CA ASP A 3 12.67 -25.00 -40.22
C ASP A 3 13.40 -24.02 -39.31
N SER A 4 13.57 -22.79 -39.79
CA SER A 4 14.01 -21.70 -38.94
C SER A 4 12.91 -21.50 -37.91
N GLU A 5 13.11 -22.02 -36.69
CA GLU A 5 12.25 -21.71 -35.53
C GLU A 5 12.13 -20.19 -35.43
N HIS A 6 11.01 -19.65 -35.92
CA HIS A 6 10.74 -18.23 -35.83
C HIS A 6 10.28 -17.96 -34.41
N ARG A 7 11.26 -17.73 -33.52
CA ARG A 7 10.97 -17.48 -32.10
C ARG A 7 10.28 -16.13 -31.97
N PRO A 8 9.18 -16.06 -31.20
CA PRO A 8 8.45 -14.82 -31.03
C PRO A 8 9.29 -13.79 -30.28
N TRP A 9 8.97 -12.52 -30.54
CA TRP A 9 9.55 -11.40 -29.83
C TRP A 9 8.86 -11.33 -28.47
N THR A 10 9.64 -11.36 -27.40
CA THR A 10 9.09 -11.42 -26.03
C THR A 10 9.44 -10.17 -25.26
N LEU A 11 8.46 -9.58 -24.58
CA LEU A 11 8.67 -8.58 -23.54
C LEU A 11 8.64 -9.27 -22.18
N ILE A 12 9.73 -9.16 -21.43
CA ILE A 12 9.90 -9.80 -20.13
C ILE A 12 9.97 -8.70 -19.08
N VAL A 13 9.12 -8.76 -18.06
CA VAL A 13 9.13 -7.82 -16.94
C VAL A 13 9.62 -8.58 -15.70
N VAL A 14 10.71 -8.11 -15.10
CA VAL A 14 11.33 -8.74 -13.92
C VAL A 14 11.32 -7.73 -12.77
N GLU A 15 10.72 -8.11 -11.65
CA GLU A 15 10.75 -7.33 -10.41
C GLU A 15 11.86 -7.87 -9.48
N PHE A 16 12.83 -7.03 -9.13
CA PHE A 16 13.88 -7.40 -8.17
C PHE A 16 13.65 -6.73 -6.81
N ARG A 17 13.64 -7.55 -5.76
CA ARG A 17 13.56 -7.12 -4.35
C ARG A 17 14.90 -7.11 -3.63
N SER A 18 15.87 -7.84 -4.15
CA SER A 18 17.24 -7.92 -3.65
C SER A 18 18.22 -7.71 -4.80
N ASP A 19 19.47 -7.42 -4.44
CA ASP A 19 20.56 -7.34 -5.41
C ASP A 19 20.85 -8.73 -6.00
N VAL A 20 21.38 -8.77 -7.22
CA VAL A 20 21.70 -10.00 -7.96
C VAL A 20 23.09 -9.88 -8.52
N ASP A 21 23.91 -10.92 -8.40
CA ASP A 21 25.29 -10.82 -8.87
C ASP A 21 25.38 -10.82 -10.41
N GLY A 22 26.54 -10.40 -10.93
CA GLY A 22 26.74 -10.31 -12.38
C GLY A 22 26.75 -11.66 -13.10
N SER A 23 27.16 -12.73 -12.43
CA SER A 23 27.15 -14.10 -12.99
C SER A 23 25.74 -14.63 -13.15
N GLU A 24 24.92 -14.49 -12.12
CA GLU A 24 23.50 -14.86 -12.12
C GLU A 24 22.75 -14.12 -13.22
N TRP A 25 22.95 -12.80 -13.33
CA TRP A 25 22.35 -12.00 -14.40
C TRP A 25 22.80 -12.46 -15.80
N ARG A 26 24.10 -12.75 -15.99
CA ARG A 26 24.61 -13.26 -17.28
C ARG A 26 24.01 -14.62 -17.63
N GLY A 27 23.83 -15.50 -16.63
CA GLY A 27 23.18 -16.79 -16.81
C GLY A 27 21.73 -16.62 -17.26
N PHE A 28 20.96 -15.81 -16.53
CA PHE A 28 19.58 -15.47 -16.87
C PHE A 28 19.45 -14.88 -18.28
N HIS A 29 20.26 -13.86 -18.61
CA HIS A 29 20.24 -13.23 -19.93
C HIS A 29 20.62 -14.20 -21.06
N SER A 30 21.55 -15.12 -20.83
CA SER A 30 21.90 -16.15 -21.81
C SER A 30 20.76 -17.13 -22.08
N LEU A 31 20.06 -17.55 -21.01
CA LEU A 31 18.86 -18.36 -21.14
C LEU A 31 17.78 -17.62 -21.95
N LEU A 32 17.54 -16.34 -21.68
CA LEU A 32 16.56 -15.55 -22.42
C LEU A 32 16.89 -15.45 -23.92
N ARG A 33 18.16 -15.22 -24.27
CA ARG A 33 18.60 -15.23 -25.67
C ARG A 33 18.40 -16.59 -26.34
N ALA A 34 18.57 -17.68 -25.59
CA ALA A 34 18.37 -19.04 -26.07
C ALA A 34 16.89 -19.45 -26.16
N LEU A 35 15.95 -18.66 -25.64
CA LEU A 35 14.51 -18.98 -25.65
C LEU A 35 13.66 -18.00 -26.45
N THR A 36 14.16 -16.80 -26.73
CA THR A 36 13.37 -15.72 -27.34
C THR A 36 13.89 -15.31 -28.72
N GLY A 37 13.04 -14.65 -29.50
CA GLY A 37 13.41 -14.11 -30.81
C GLY A 37 14.33 -12.90 -30.71
N ALA A 38 15.07 -12.63 -31.79
CA ALA A 38 15.78 -11.37 -31.94
C ALA A 38 14.81 -10.18 -31.80
N GLY A 39 15.22 -9.14 -31.08
CA GLY A 39 14.36 -7.97 -30.80
C GLY A 39 13.59 -8.04 -29.47
N SER A 40 13.66 -9.15 -28.74
CA SER A 40 13.09 -9.29 -27.39
C SER A 40 13.67 -8.26 -26.40
N LYS A 41 12.86 -7.87 -25.40
CA LYS A 41 13.16 -6.79 -24.44
C LYS A 41 12.98 -7.29 -23.01
N VAL A 42 13.83 -6.80 -22.10
CA VAL A 42 13.68 -7.02 -20.66
C VAL A 42 13.47 -5.66 -19.98
N VAL A 43 12.42 -5.54 -19.18
CA VAL A 43 12.13 -4.41 -18.30
C VAL A 43 12.42 -4.84 -16.87
N ILE A 44 13.40 -4.17 -16.26
CA ILE A 44 13.79 -4.38 -14.87
C ILE A 44 13.04 -3.36 -14.02
N ILE A 45 12.23 -3.84 -13.08
CA ILE A 45 11.55 -3.01 -12.08
C ILE A 45 12.21 -3.28 -10.72
N SER A 46 12.74 -2.25 -10.07
CA SER A 46 13.32 -2.42 -8.74
C SER A 46 13.35 -1.11 -7.95
N ARG A 47 13.41 -1.23 -6.62
CA ARG A 47 13.76 -0.14 -5.69
C ARG A 47 15.28 0.05 -5.57
N LEU A 48 16.08 -0.86 -6.14
CA LEU A 48 17.54 -0.86 -6.03
C LEU A 48 18.18 -0.20 -7.25
N GLU A 49 18.55 1.07 -7.11
CA GLU A 49 19.16 1.85 -8.20
C GLU A 49 20.42 1.19 -8.78
N ARG A 50 21.20 0.49 -7.95
CA ARG A 50 22.40 -0.27 -8.35
C ARG A 50 22.16 -1.35 -9.42
N LEU A 51 20.92 -1.82 -9.59
CA LEU A 51 20.58 -2.78 -10.66
C LEU A 51 20.53 -2.11 -12.04
N ALA A 52 20.59 -0.78 -12.11
CA ALA A 52 20.76 -0.04 -13.36
C ALA A 52 22.04 -0.46 -14.12
N ARG A 53 23.04 -1.04 -13.43
CA ARG A 53 24.24 -1.63 -14.07
C ARG A 53 23.92 -2.74 -15.09
N PHE A 54 22.73 -3.34 -15.01
CA PHE A 54 22.24 -4.35 -15.94
C PHE A 54 21.43 -3.76 -17.11
N GLY A 55 21.07 -2.49 -17.03
CA GLY A 55 20.31 -1.80 -18.07
C GLY A 55 21.16 -1.49 -19.30
N THR A 56 20.52 -1.51 -20.45
CA THR A 56 21.11 -1.07 -21.74
C THR A 56 20.68 0.35 -22.13
N VAL A 57 19.82 0.97 -21.33
CA VAL A 57 19.30 2.34 -21.50
C VAL A 57 19.37 3.08 -20.17
N ASN A 58 19.26 4.41 -20.21
CA ASN A 58 19.22 5.23 -19.01
C ASN A 58 18.09 4.78 -18.08
N LEU A 59 18.39 4.74 -16.78
CA LEU A 59 17.41 4.42 -15.74
C LEU A 59 16.25 5.42 -15.78
N VAL A 60 15.04 4.89 -15.80
CA VAL A 60 13.81 5.67 -15.59
C VAL A 60 13.46 5.63 -14.10
N ARG A 61 13.54 6.79 -13.42
CA ARG A 61 13.11 6.91 -12.03
C ARG A 61 11.61 7.21 -11.97
N ILE A 62 10.87 6.35 -11.26
CA ILE A 62 9.47 6.59 -10.93
C ILE A 62 9.45 7.38 -9.62
N ASN A 63 9.33 8.70 -9.73
CA ASN A 63 9.30 9.60 -8.57
C ASN A 63 7.94 9.58 -7.88
N SER A 64 7.90 10.07 -6.65
CA SER A 64 6.63 10.38 -5.99
C SER A 64 5.91 11.52 -6.68
N PHE A 65 4.58 11.50 -6.65
CA PHE A 65 3.75 12.62 -7.11
C PHE A 65 4.06 13.88 -6.30
N SER A 66 4.03 15.03 -6.98
CA SER A 66 3.92 16.33 -6.31
C SER A 66 2.61 16.42 -5.51
N ARG A 67 2.51 17.42 -4.62
CA ARG A 67 1.31 17.66 -3.83
C ARG A 67 0.09 17.92 -4.72
N GLU A 68 0.31 18.63 -5.83
CA GLU A 68 -0.71 19.02 -6.80
C GLU A 68 -1.18 17.81 -7.61
N GLU A 69 -0.25 17.01 -8.15
CA GLU A 69 -0.58 15.81 -8.91
C GLU A 69 -1.31 14.78 -8.04
N TYR A 70 -0.83 14.55 -6.81
CA TYR A 70 -1.49 13.65 -5.88
C TYR A 70 -2.88 14.15 -5.48
N GLY A 71 -3.01 15.45 -5.18
CA GLY A 71 -4.30 16.06 -4.85
C GLY A 71 -5.30 15.96 -5.99
N TYR A 72 -4.84 16.17 -7.23
CA TYR A 72 -5.67 15.98 -8.43
C TYR A 72 -6.10 14.51 -8.59
N LEU A 73 -5.17 13.57 -8.48
CA LEU A 73 -5.46 12.14 -8.59
C LEU A 73 -6.45 11.68 -7.52
N PHE A 74 -6.23 12.07 -6.26
CA PHE A 74 -7.13 11.76 -5.16
C PHE A 74 -8.54 12.30 -5.42
N LYS A 75 -8.66 13.55 -5.88
CA LYS A 75 -9.94 14.16 -6.24
C LYS A 75 -10.66 13.36 -7.33
N VAL A 76 -9.98 13.02 -8.42
CA VAL A 76 -10.59 12.23 -9.51
C VAL A 76 -11.11 10.88 -9.00
N LEU A 77 -10.32 10.18 -8.17
CA LEU A 77 -10.71 8.86 -7.69
C LEU A 77 -11.80 8.90 -6.61
N ALA A 78 -11.76 9.88 -5.71
CA ALA A 78 -12.72 10.00 -4.60
C ALA A 78 -14.10 10.49 -5.05
N PHE A 79 -14.18 11.28 -6.13
CA PHE A 79 -15.45 11.75 -6.68
C PHE A 79 -15.99 10.86 -7.81
N GLY A 80 -15.11 10.14 -8.50
CA GLY A 80 -15.49 9.25 -9.60
C GLY A 80 -16.15 10.02 -10.74
N SER A 81 -17.42 9.73 -11.01
CA SER A 81 -18.22 10.39 -12.04
C SER A 81 -18.93 11.67 -11.55
N SER A 82 -18.85 11.99 -10.27
CA SER A 82 -19.51 13.17 -9.70
C SER A 82 -18.62 14.40 -9.88
N ASP A 83 -19.19 15.56 -10.16
CA ASP A 83 -18.41 16.80 -10.29
C ASP A 83 -18.07 17.36 -8.89
N PRO A 84 -16.78 17.52 -8.53
CA PRO A 84 -16.41 18.18 -7.28
C PRO A 84 -16.97 19.60 -7.12
N ALA A 85 -17.29 20.30 -8.22
CA ALA A 85 -17.88 21.64 -8.20
C ALA A 85 -19.27 21.67 -7.56
N ASP A 86 -20.05 20.59 -7.71
CA ASP A 86 -21.37 20.44 -7.08
C ASP A 86 -21.28 20.15 -5.57
N HIS A 87 -20.08 19.82 -5.09
CA HIS A 87 -19.83 19.39 -3.72
C HIS A 87 -18.66 20.14 -3.06
N PRO A 88 -18.70 21.48 -2.96
CA PRO A 88 -17.55 22.29 -2.55
C PRO A 88 -17.01 21.94 -1.15
N ARG A 89 -17.89 21.56 -0.21
CA ARG A 89 -17.47 21.12 1.13
C ARG A 89 -16.72 19.78 1.11
N LEU A 90 -17.16 18.83 0.28
CA LEU A 90 -16.44 17.56 0.10
C LEU A 90 -15.09 17.81 -0.57
N ALA A 91 -15.03 18.73 -1.54
CA ALA A 91 -13.78 19.05 -2.23
C ALA A 91 -12.72 19.60 -1.26
N LEU A 92 -13.13 20.44 -0.30
CA LEU A 92 -12.24 20.93 0.77
C LEU A 92 -11.74 19.80 1.67
N ILE A 93 -12.63 18.93 2.14
CA ILE A 93 -12.25 17.78 2.98
C ILE A 93 -11.32 16.83 2.22
N GLY A 94 -11.61 16.56 0.95
CA GLY A 94 -10.77 15.72 0.10
C GLY A 94 -9.38 16.31 -0.12
N LYS A 95 -9.27 17.63 -0.31
CA LYS A 95 -7.99 18.32 -0.41
C LYS A 95 -7.17 18.19 0.88
N GLU A 96 -7.82 18.30 2.04
CA GLU A 96 -7.16 18.16 3.34
C GLU A 96 -6.68 16.72 3.58
N LEU A 97 -7.51 15.72 3.26
CA LEU A 97 -7.11 14.31 3.29
C LEU A 97 -5.90 14.05 2.38
N ALA A 98 -5.95 14.50 1.13
CA ALA A 98 -4.85 14.32 0.19
C ALA A 98 -3.56 14.98 0.68
N ALA A 99 -3.67 16.17 1.29
CA ALA A 99 -2.54 16.88 1.87
C ALA A 99 -1.86 16.11 3.02
N MET A 100 -2.63 15.40 3.86
CA MET A 100 -2.10 14.61 4.98
C MET A 100 -1.60 13.21 4.56
N MET A 101 -2.08 12.66 3.44
CA MET A 101 -1.61 11.37 2.93
C MET A 101 -0.28 11.46 2.18
N GLU A 102 0.15 12.69 1.86
CA GLU A 102 1.47 13.07 1.33
C GLU A 102 1.94 12.30 0.08
N GLY A 103 1.06 11.75 -0.74
CA GLY A 103 1.49 10.96 -1.90
C GLY A 103 1.36 9.45 -1.76
N SER A 104 0.91 8.94 -0.60
CA SER A 104 0.75 7.50 -0.38
C SER A 104 -0.30 6.90 -1.32
N LEU A 105 0.12 6.03 -2.23
CA LEU A 105 -0.77 5.29 -3.14
C LEU A 105 -1.62 4.24 -2.42
N VAL A 106 -1.15 3.73 -1.28
CA VAL A 106 -1.94 2.84 -0.43
C VAL A 106 -3.12 3.60 0.16
N HIS A 107 -2.85 4.73 0.83
CA HIS A 107 -3.92 5.56 1.39
C HIS A 107 -4.87 6.05 0.29
N LEU A 108 -4.33 6.48 -0.85
CA LEU A 108 -5.14 6.91 -1.99
C LEU A 108 -6.14 5.82 -2.41
N ASN A 109 -5.70 4.58 -2.59
CA ASN A 109 -6.59 3.49 -3.00
C ASN A 109 -7.65 3.16 -1.94
N VAL A 110 -7.25 3.05 -0.67
CA VAL A 110 -8.17 2.70 0.42
C VAL A 110 -9.24 3.79 0.61
N TYR A 111 -8.83 5.05 0.66
CA TYR A 111 -9.73 6.14 1.02
C TYR A 111 -10.58 6.61 -0.16
N SER A 112 -10.04 6.72 -1.37
CA SER A 112 -10.81 7.19 -2.51
C SER A 112 -12.00 6.29 -2.83
N SER A 113 -11.81 4.97 -2.82
CA SER A 113 -12.88 4.00 -3.09
C SER A 113 -13.99 4.06 -2.03
N MET A 114 -13.60 4.20 -0.75
CA MET A 114 -14.54 4.29 0.36
C MET A 114 -15.34 5.60 0.36
N LEU A 115 -14.67 6.73 0.11
CA LEU A 115 -15.31 8.05 0.05
C LEU A 115 -16.25 8.18 -1.15
N ARG A 116 -15.87 7.61 -2.30
CA ARG A 116 -16.68 7.61 -3.52
C ARG A 116 -18.05 6.96 -3.34
N ASN A 117 -18.14 5.94 -2.49
CA ASN A 117 -19.39 5.23 -2.24
C ASN A 117 -20.35 5.99 -1.30
N ASN A 118 -19.93 7.13 -0.73
CA ASN A 118 -20.75 7.91 0.19
C ASN A 118 -20.37 9.40 0.15
N LEU A 119 -20.99 10.16 -0.76
CA LEU A 119 -20.79 11.61 -0.91
C LEU A 119 -21.58 12.42 0.14
N ASN A 120 -21.39 12.10 1.42
CA ASN A 120 -22.00 12.80 2.54
C ASN A 120 -20.95 13.59 3.32
N VAL A 121 -21.24 14.87 3.60
CA VAL A 121 -20.30 15.77 4.29
C VAL A 121 -19.95 15.27 5.68
N GLN A 122 -20.94 14.79 6.45
CA GLN A 122 -20.69 14.28 7.81
C GLN A 122 -19.83 13.03 7.79
N PHE A 123 -20.06 12.15 6.81
CA PHE A 123 -19.23 10.97 6.60
C PHE A 123 -17.78 11.35 6.29
N TRP A 124 -17.54 12.22 5.31
CA TRP A 124 -16.19 12.66 4.94
C TRP A 124 -15.49 13.38 6.09
N SER A 125 -16.20 14.23 6.83
CA SER A 125 -15.66 14.90 8.03
C SER A 125 -15.28 13.92 9.12
N ARG A 126 -16.07 12.87 9.35
CA ARG A 126 -15.74 11.80 10.30
C ARG A 126 -14.49 11.03 9.86
N VAL A 127 -14.39 10.69 8.57
CA VAL A 127 -13.22 10.00 8.01
C VAL A 127 -11.96 10.86 8.17
N LEU A 128 -12.03 12.16 7.87
CA LEU A 128 -10.93 13.11 8.07
C LEU A 128 -10.45 13.13 9.54
N LYS A 129 -11.39 13.22 10.48
CA LYS A 129 -11.08 13.22 11.92
C LYS A 129 -10.43 11.89 12.35
N LEU A 130 -10.97 10.76 11.92
CA LEU A 130 -10.42 9.43 12.22
C LEU A 130 -9.02 9.26 11.65
N TYR A 131 -8.80 9.68 10.40
CA TYR A 131 -7.48 9.66 9.76
C TYR A 131 -6.45 10.38 10.63
N ARG A 132 -6.73 11.64 10.99
CA ARG A 132 -5.85 12.46 11.83
C ARG A 132 -5.53 11.75 13.15
N THR A 133 -6.55 11.28 13.85
CA THR A 133 -6.38 10.57 15.13
C THR A 133 -5.51 9.32 15.00
N VAL A 134 -5.67 8.54 13.93
CA VAL A 134 -4.86 7.33 13.72
C VAL A 134 -3.42 7.67 13.35
N MET A 135 -3.21 8.69 12.50
CA MET A 135 -1.86 9.12 12.12
C MET A 135 -1.08 9.63 13.34
N GLU A 136 -1.69 10.50 14.15
CA GLU A 136 -1.10 11.04 15.39
C GLU A 136 -0.81 9.93 16.40
N ALA A 137 -1.74 8.99 16.57
CA ALA A 137 -1.56 7.85 17.45
C ALA A 137 -0.37 6.95 17.04
N ASN A 138 -0.25 6.63 15.74
CA ASN A 138 0.86 5.83 15.25
C ASN A 138 2.18 6.57 15.39
N LEU A 139 2.21 7.86 15.06
CA LEU A 139 3.40 8.70 15.26
C LEU A 139 3.83 8.72 16.73
N SER A 140 2.89 8.84 17.66
CA SER A 140 3.19 8.83 19.09
C SER A 140 3.69 7.48 19.60
N VAL A 141 3.22 6.36 19.06
CA VAL A 141 3.54 5.01 19.55
C VAL A 141 4.79 4.44 18.88
N PHE A 142 4.93 4.63 17.56
CA PHE A 142 5.99 4.05 16.74
C PHE A 142 7.07 5.06 16.35
N GLY A 143 6.88 6.35 16.65
CA GLY A 143 7.82 7.41 16.30
C GLY A 143 7.80 7.80 14.81
N GLU A 144 6.95 7.17 14.00
CA GLU A 144 6.88 7.40 12.56
C GLU A 144 5.44 7.55 12.06
N HIS A 145 5.25 8.36 11.02
CA HIS A 145 3.98 8.49 10.35
C HIS A 145 3.64 7.18 9.61
N PRO A 146 2.37 6.70 9.62
CA PRO A 146 1.97 5.46 8.95
C PRO A 146 2.40 5.31 7.50
N ARG A 147 2.51 6.41 6.74
CA ARG A 147 3.09 6.38 5.40
C ARG A 147 4.51 5.79 5.40
N ALA A 148 5.39 6.30 6.27
CA ALA A 148 6.79 5.87 6.32
C ALA A 148 6.91 4.41 6.76
N LEU A 149 6.05 3.99 7.71
CA LEU A 149 5.95 2.59 8.14
C LEU A 149 5.58 1.69 6.96
N LEU A 150 4.58 2.06 6.16
CA LEU A 150 4.17 1.32 4.97
C LEU A 150 5.27 1.26 3.89
N ASP A 151 5.98 2.37 3.66
CA ASP A 151 7.07 2.42 2.68
C ASP A 151 8.22 1.45 3.03
N LYS A 152 8.45 1.26 4.33
CA LYS A 152 9.40 0.28 4.91
C LYS A 152 8.85 -1.15 5.01
N GLY A 153 7.58 -1.37 4.68
CA GLY A 153 6.92 -2.67 4.86
C GLY A 153 6.73 -3.06 6.34
N SER A 154 6.65 -2.07 7.23
CA SER A 154 6.36 -2.25 8.65
C SER A 154 4.85 -2.25 8.92
N THR A 155 4.46 -2.55 10.15
CA THR A 155 3.06 -2.60 10.57
C THR A 155 2.50 -1.21 10.91
N VAL A 156 1.19 -1.04 10.73
CA VAL A 156 0.43 0.16 11.11
C VAL A 156 -0.69 -0.24 12.07
N ASP A 157 -0.84 0.46 13.19
CA ASP A 157 -1.97 0.28 14.10
C ASP A 157 -3.23 0.91 13.50
N ILE A 158 -4.21 0.07 13.17
CA ILE A 158 -5.50 0.48 12.58
C ILE A 158 -6.66 0.43 13.59
N THR A 159 -6.39 0.13 14.87
CA THR A 159 -7.42 -0.08 15.91
C THR A 159 -8.42 1.07 15.97
N ARG A 160 -7.90 2.30 15.94
CA ARG A 160 -8.71 3.52 16.09
C ARG A 160 -9.59 3.84 14.89
N PHE A 161 -9.47 3.09 13.77
CA PHE A 161 -10.46 3.18 12.70
C PHE A 161 -11.78 2.51 13.06
N SER A 162 -11.78 1.52 13.96
CA SER A 162 -13.00 0.89 14.46
C SER A 162 -13.36 1.47 15.84
N PRO A 163 -14.44 2.25 15.97
CA PRO A 163 -14.85 2.78 17.27
C PRO A 163 -15.15 1.67 18.30
N SER A 164 -15.72 0.55 17.86
CA SER A 164 -16.04 -0.60 18.73
C SER A 164 -14.77 -1.28 19.22
N ALA A 165 -13.76 -1.46 18.35
CA ALA A 165 -12.47 -2.00 18.75
C ALA A 165 -11.69 -1.04 19.66
N ALA A 166 -11.74 0.26 19.39
CA ALA A 166 -11.07 1.28 20.21
C ALA A 166 -11.66 1.39 21.63
N ALA A 167 -12.94 1.06 21.80
CA ALA A 167 -13.61 1.01 23.11
C ALA A 167 -13.37 -0.31 23.86
N ALA A 168 -12.97 -1.38 23.16
CA ALA A 168 -12.71 -2.68 23.76
C ALA A 168 -11.31 -2.75 24.41
N ALA A 169 -11.19 -3.58 25.45
CA ALA A 169 -9.97 -3.84 26.22
C ALA A 169 -8.79 -4.33 25.33
N PRO A 170 -7.53 -4.26 25.81
CA PRO A 170 -6.42 -3.61 25.12
C PRO A 170 -5.91 -4.46 23.95
N LEU A 171 -6.58 -4.44 22.82
CA LEU A 171 -6.10 -5.07 21.60
C LEU A 171 -5.71 -4.00 20.60
N ARG A 172 -4.52 -4.15 20.02
CA ARG A 172 -4.06 -3.38 18.88
C ARG A 172 -4.16 -4.22 17.63
N PHE A 173 -4.91 -3.75 16.65
CA PHE A 173 -5.00 -4.37 15.33
C PHE A 173 -3.88 -3.82 14.45
N MET A 174 -2.86 -4.65 14.23
CA MET A 174 -1.68 -4.33 13.45
C MET A 174 -1.89 -4.79 12.00
N LEU A 175 -1.89 -3.84 11.06
CA LEU A 175 -1.96 -4.10 9.64
C LEU A 175 -0.56 -4.23 9.06
N LEU A 176 -0.29 -5.34 8.38
CA LEU A 176 0.87 -5.53 7.52
C LEU A 176 0.41 -5.67 6.06
N ILE A 177 0.89 -4.80 5.18
CA ILE A 177 0.62 -4.93 3.75
C ILE A 177 1.67 -5.86 3.13
N GLY A 178 1.22 -7.03 2.68
CA GLY A 178 2.08 -7.98 1.99
C GLY A 178 2.50 -7.44 0.62
N GLY A 179 3.80 -7.45 0.32
CA GLY A 179 4.26 -7.32 -1.06
C GLY A 179 3.82 -8.55 -1.86
N ARG A 180 3.35 -8.37 -3.10
CA ARG A 180 3.00 -9.47 -4.03
C ARG A 180 4.04 -10.61 -3.92
N GLY A 181 3.63 -11.79 -3.45
CA GLY A 181 4.51 -12.96 -3.37
C GLY A 181 5.09 -13.32 -2.00
N SER A 182 4.76 -12.63 -0.90
CA SER A 182 4.78 -13.34 0.39
C SER A 182 3.69 -14.39 0.34
N SER A 183 3.96 -15.59 0.84
CA SER A 183 3.00 -16.64 1.17
C SER A 183 1.89 -16.08 2.07
N GLY A 184 0.99 -15.31 1.47
CA GLY A 184 -0.28 -14.96 2.04
C GLY A 184 -1.08 -16.24 2.23
N PRO A 185 -2.01 -16.25 3.19
CA PRO A 185 -2.90 -17.38 3.38
C PRO A 185 -3.54 -17.75 2.04
N GLY A 186 -3.71 -19.04 1.78
CA GLY A 186 -4.46 -19.49 0.60
C GLY A 186 -5.86 -18.86 0.60
N PRO A 187 -6.51 -18.72 -0.57
CA PRO A 187 -7.88 -18.21 -0.62
C PRO A 187 -8.77 -18.98 0.36
N GLY A 188 -9.30 -18.28 1.38
CA GLY A 188 -10.24 -18.84 2.36
C GLY A 188 -9.74 -19.09 3.79
N GLU A 189 -8.48 -18.80 4.13
CA GLU A 189 -7.95 -19.10 5.47
C GLU A 189 -8.44 -18.15 6.58
N PHE A 190 -8.73 -16.88 6.26
CA PHE A 190 -9.22 -15.88 7.22
C PHE A 190 -10.43 -15.10 6.68
N PRO A 191 -11.26 -14.52 7.57
CA PRO A 191 -12.31 -13.59 7.17
C PRO A 191 -11.71 -12.42 6.38
N ARG A 192 -12.37 -12.05 5.28
CA ARG A 192 -12.02 -10.86 4.48
C ARG A 192 -12.88 -9.69 4.95
N MET A 193 -12.25 -8.55 5.17
CA MET A 193 -12.92 -7.31 5.57
C MET A 193 -12.53 -6.19 4.61
N THR A 194 -13.46 -5.27 4.38
CA THR A 194 -13.17 -4.01 3.69
C THR A 194 -12.86 -2.93 4.73
N PHE A 195 -12.20 -1.86 4.29
CA PHE A 195 -11.97 -0.72 5.17
C PHE A 195 -13.28 -0.02 5.59
N GLY A 196 -14.33 -0.12 4.77
CA GLY A 196 -15.67 0.37 5.10
C GLY A 196 -16.27 -0.36 6.29
N ASP A 197 -16.12 -1.68 6.38
CA ASP A 197 -16.62 -2.51 7.49
C ASP A 197 -15.98 -2.13 8.83
N ILE A 198 -14.71 -1.71 8.79
CA ILE A 198 -13.96 -1.28 9.97
C ILE A 198 -14.46 0.09 10.44
N ILE A 199 -14.57 1.07 9.53
CA ILE A 199 -14.94 2.45 9.87
C ILE A 199 -16.42 2.58 10.28
N SER A 200 -17.30 1.78 9.70
CA SER A 200 -18.71 1.76 10.10
C SER A 200 -18.85 1.36 11.57
N GLY A 201 -17.95 0.50 12.08
CA GLY A 201 -18.01 -0.06 13.42
C GLY A 201 -19.15 -1.07 13.60
N SER A 202 -19.80 -1.49 12.50
CA SER A 202 -20.94 -2.41 12.53
C SER A 202 -20.53 -3.88 12.67
N VAL A 203 -19.24 -4.18 12.63
CA VAL A 203 -18.70 -5.54 12.67
C VAL A 203 -17.69 -5.67 13.81
N VAL A 204 -17.75 -6.79 14.53
CA VAL A 204 -16.72 -7.16 15.51
C VAL A 204 -15.49 -7.65 14.75
N LEU A 205 -14.34 -7.03 14.98
CA LEU A 205 -13.09 -7.40 14.30
C LEU A 205 -12.60 -8.77 14.80
N PRO A 206 -12.37 -9.76 13.91
CA PRO A 206 -11.72 -11.01 14.26
C PRO A 206 -10.29 -10.78 14.76
N MET A 207 -9.76 -11.69 15.59
CA MET A 207 -8.36 -11.59 16.07
C MET A 207 -7.33 -11.63 14.94
N LYS A 208 -7.69 -12.22 13.79
CA LYS A 208 -6.89 -12.21 12.57
C LYS A 208 -7.83 -12.19 11.36
N PHE A 209 -7.56 -11.30 10.42
CA PHE A 209 -8.36 -11.14 9.20
C PHE A 209 -7.53 -10.56 8.06
N GLU A 210 -8.04 -10.66 6.84
CA GLU A 210 -7.47 -9.97 5.69
C GLU A 210 -8.24 -8.69 5.40
N LEU A 211 -7.56 -7.55 5.44
CA LEU A 211 -8.09 -6.29 4.92
C LEU A 211 -7.88 -6.28 3.41
N VAL A 212 -8.96 -6.17 2.63
CA VAL A 212 -8.91 -6.25 1.18
C VAL A 212 -9.52 -5.02 0.53
N TRP A 213 -8.85 -4.50 -0.50
CA TRP A 213 -9.34 -3.40 -1.32
C TRP A 213 -8.95 -3.61 -2.79
N GLU A 214 -9.77 -3.09 -3.69
CA GLU A 214 -9.50 -3.09 -5.12
C GLU A 214 -8.90 -1.75 -5.53
N SER A 215 -7.78 -1.78 -6.26
CA SER A 215 -7.18 -0.57 -6.83
C SER A 215 -8.15 0.08 -7.80
N ARG A 216 -8.25 1.42 -7.74
CA ARG A 216 -8.99 2.20 -8.76
C ARG A 216 -8.08 2.68 -9.89
N LEU A 217 -6.80 2.38 -9.80
CA LEU A 217 -5.83 2.55 -10.88
C LEU A 217 -5.71 1.24 -11.67
N PRO A 218 -5.65 1.29 -13.00
CA PRO A 218 -5.32 0.13 -13.82
C PRO A 218 -4.06 -0.58 -13.31
N PRO A 219 -4.02 -1.93 -13.32
CA PRO A 219 -5.01 -2.83 -13.92
C PRO A 219 -6.10 -3.28 -12.92
N TYR A 220 -6.51 -2.44 -11.98
CA TYR A 220 -7.59 -2.70 -11.01
C TYR A 220 -7.35 -3.93 -10.13
N THR A 221 -6.10 -4.12 -9.71
CA THR A 221 -5.73 -5.28 -8.91
C THR A 221 -6.36 -5.23 -7.53
N VAL A 222 -6.83 -6.39 -7.07
CA VAL A 222 -7.15 -6.61 -5.65
C VAL A 222 -5.85 -6.67 -4.85
N ILE A 223 -5.79 -5.90 -3.76
CA ILE A 223 -4.67 -5.83 -2.83
C ILE A 223 -5.20 -6.23 -1.47
N SER A 224 -4.40 -6.97 -0.70
CA SER A 224 -4.72 -7.36 0.66
C SER A 224 -3.57 -7.03 1.62
N GLY A 225 -3.94 -6.83 2.88
CA GLY A 225 -3.03 -6.80 4.01
C GLY A 225 -3.55 -7.70 5.12
N THR A 226 -2.63 -8.33 5.85
CA THR A 226 -2.99 -9.15 7.00
C THR A 226 -3.10 -8.27 8.23
N CYS A 227 -4.21 -8.40 8.94
CA CYS A 227 -4.44 -7.74 10.23
C CYS A 227 -4.36 -8.78 11.35
N VAL A 228 -3.60 -8.48 12.40
CA VAL A 228 -3.50 -9.32 13.60
C VAL A 228 -3.74 -8.47 14.84
N ALA A 229 -4.57 -8.98 15.74
CA ALA A 229 -4.80 -8.39 17.06
C ALA A 229 -3.69 -8.80 18.02
N GLU A 230 -3.05 -7.80 18.63
CA GLU A 230 -1.95 -7.97 19.57
C GLU A 230 -2.27 -7.28 20.90
N LYS A 231 -1.77 -7.83 22.00
CA LYS A 231 -1.79 -7.10 23.28
C LYS A 231 -0.70 -6.03 23.24
N PRO A 232 -0.97 -4.78 23.67
CA PRO A 232 0.06 -3.76 23.74
C PRO A 232 1.14 -4.22 24.72
N GLN A 233 2.37 -4.31 24.23
CA GLN A 233 3.51 -4.57 25.09
C GLN A 233 3.72 -3.34 25.98
N HIS A 234 3.70 -3.54 27.31
CA HIS A 234 4.14 -2.51 28.24
C HIS A 234 5.64 -2.28 28.01
N SER A 235 6.01 -1.10 27.52
CA SER A 235 7.40 -0.65 27.56
C SER A 235 7.83 -0.59 29.03
N ALA A 236 8.68 -1.52 29.45
CA ALA A 236 9.35 -1.41 30.74
C ALA A 236 10.14 -0.09 30.75
N SER A 237 9.86 0.76 31.72
CA SER A 237 10.62 1.98 31.94
C SER A 237 12.11 1.64 32.14
N PRO A 238 13.05 2.47 31.66
CA PRO A 238 14.45 2.22 31.92
C PRO A 238 14.67 2.29 33.43
N ARG A 239 15.03 1.14 34.03
CA ARG A 239 15.44 1.05 35.44
C ARG A 239 16.54 2.09 35.67
N LYS A 240 16.23 3.14 36.43
CA LYS A 240 17.24 4.04 37.01
C LYS A 240 18.24 3.17 37.77
N LYS A 241 19.47 3.06 37.25
CA LYS A 241 20.60 2.49 38.00
C LYS A 241 20.76 3.33 39.27
N ARG A 242 20.41 2.77 40.44
CA ARG A 242 20.91 3.26 41.72
C ARG A 242 22.42 3.04 41.71
N ARG A 243 23.19 4.12 41.74
CA ARG A 243 24.60 4.09 42.14
C ARG A 243 24.62 3.79 43.64
N THR A 244 25.22 2.67 44.00
CA THR A 244 25.85 2.42 45.28
C THR A 244 27.35 2.43 45.04
#